data_AF-A0A3M7MS15-F1
#
_entry.id   AF-A0A3M7MS15-F1
#
_cell.length_a   1.000
_cell.length_b   1.000
_cell.length_c   1.000
_cell.angle_alpha   90.00
_cell.angle_beta   90.00
_cell.angle_gamma   90.00
#
_symmetry.space_group_name_H-M   'P 1'
#
loop_
_entity.id
_entity.type
_entity.pdbx_description
1 polymer ?
#
loop_
_entity_poly.entity_id
_entity_poly.type
_entity_poly.pdbx_seq_one_letter_code
_entity_poly.pdbx_strand_id
1 'polypeptide(L)'
;MEAPSSASKIEIKQYLLLRAIFSVELAPAFISACTKSEKIVSKEIWSKSETFLRGLGSWKTYLASITGSPLQEGTFTLVRYYQQLSNETRSDDPSEEDLMSKVKFSPRPVRRTHNPFASRPEPETPTRSTRLRDQESSPSDLTTGFGNLNFMTPSTAGGPNELESVSPISADMAANYKAIEDEQIVNTALVLFLNAVTLHYTNISSEWTLYRRPFTVENVNQEKVYEARVDGLLRSKHARDKVQALIEVKPYILQDNTRMQEAAQMAAWIAAHPPVSYNQHPAREHRRLLVSQNRHQIFVNVASFRGEYAKYIRGESETTNSFLRMTEYGPFDVTDRDHMKYLGIAMLAFSLQGGLL
;
A
#
# COMPACT_ATOMS: atom_id res chain seq x y z
N MET A 1 21.28 19.22 -6.08
CA MET A 1 20.68 17.89 -5.92
C MET A 1 19.38 18.08 -5.17
N GLU A 2 18.28 18.13 -5.91
CA GLU A 2 16.93 18.21 -5.34
C GLU A 2 16.58 16.92 -4.60
N ALA A 3 15.69 17.03 -3.62
CA ALA A 3 15.25 15.89 -2.82
C ALA A 3 14.34 14.97 -3.68
N PRO A 4 14.50 13.63 -3.59
CA PRO A 4 13.73 12.68 -4.38
C PRO A 4 12.23 12.70 -4.03
N SER A 5 11.37 12.51 -5.03
CA SER A 5 9.91 12.45 -4.88
C SER A 5 9.44 11.12 -4.26
N SER A 6 8.60 11.20 -3.22
CA SER A 6 7.92 10.06 -2.59
C SER A 6 6.84 9.48 -3.50
N ALA A 7 6.65 8.15 -3.52
CA ALA A 7 5.54 7.50 -4.22
C ALA A 7 4.15 8.04 -3.83
N SER A 8 4.01 8.60 -2.63
CA SER A 8 2.78 9.28 -2.18
C SER A 8 2.44 10.56 -2.97
N LYS A 9 3.37 11.04 -3.80
CA LYS A 9 3.22 12.21 -4.68
C LYS A 9 3.33 11.82 -6.15
N ILE A 10 3.08 10.55 -6.49
CA ILE A 10 3.20 10.08 -7.86
C ILE A 10 2.22 10.82 -8.77
N GLU A 11 2.74 11.43 -9.82
CA GLU A 11 1.94 12.11 -10.84
C GLU A 11 1.42 11.13 -11.89
N ILE A 12 0.35 11.50 -12.60
CA ILE A 12 -0.26 10.64 -13.63
C ILE A 12 0.76 10.18 -14.69
N LYS A 13 1.67 11.06 -15.13
CA LYS A 13 2.71 10.73 -16.11
C LYS A 13 3.65 9.64 -15.58
N GLN A 14 4.05 9.75 -14.31
CA GLN A 14 4.90 8.76 -13.64
C GLN A 14 4.16 7.43 -13.45
N TYR A 15 2.89 7.48 -13.08
CA TYR A 15 2.04 6.30 -12.96
C TYR A 15 1.91 5.54 -14.28
N LEU A 16 1.71 6.25 -15.40
CA LEU A 16 1.64 5.63 -16.73
C LEU A 16 2.93 4.87 -17.08
N LEU A 17 4.10 5.35 -16.63
CA LEU A 17 5.38 4.66 -16.80
C LEU A 17 5.48 3.36 -16.00
N LEU A 18 4.71 3.20 -14.92
CA LEU A 18 4.64 1.93 -14.18
C LEU A 18 3.96 0.82 -14.97
N ARG A 19 3.27 1.14 -16.07
CA ARG A 19 2.50 0.20 -16.89
C ARG A 19 1.59 -0.69 -16.04
N ALA A 20 0.90 -0.05 -15.10
CA ALA A 20 -0.07 -0.71 -14.24
C ALA A 20 -1.46 -0.67 -14.86
N ILE A 21 -2.18 -1.80 -14.79
CA ILE A 21 -3.59 -1.91 -15.17
C ILE A 21 -4.37 -2.50 -14.01
N PHE A 22 -5.55 -1.98 -13.75
CA PHE A 22 -6.43 -2.43 -12.66
C PHE A 22 -7.63 -3.22 -13.19
N SER A 23 -8.00 -4.27 -12.47
CA SER A 23 -9.28 -4.97 -12.60
C SER A 23 -9.91 -5.06 -11.22
N VAL A 24 -11.16 -4.60 -11.09
CA VAL A 24 -11.88 -4.56 -9.81
C VAL A 24 -12.86 -5.73 -9.75
N GLU A 25 -12.82 -6.46 -8.64
CA GLU A 25 -13.64 -7.64 -8.37
C GLU A 25 -14.28 -7.52 -6.98
N LEU A 26 -15.50 -8.03 -6.83
CA LEU A 26 -16.20 -7.99 -5.54
C LEU A 26 -15.61 -9.01 -4.54
N ALA A 27 -15.82 -8.77 -3.25
CA ALA A 27 -15.37 -9.66 -2.17
C ALA A 27 -15.71 -11.17 -2.38
N PRO A 28 -16.90 -11.57 -2.88
CA PRO A 28 -17.19 -12.98 -3.15
C PRO A 28 -16.30 -13.61 -4.23
N ALA A 29 -15.83 -12.83 -5.22
CA ALA A 29 -14.93 -13.32 -6.25
C ALA A 29 -13.58 -13.73 -5.67
N PHE A 30 -13.09 -13.03 -4.65
CA PHE A 30 -11.90 -13.40 -3.91
C PHE A 30 -12.05 -14.75 -3.21
N ILE A 31 -13.20 -14.96 -2.55
CA ILE A 31 -13.47 -16.22 -1.86
C ILE A 31 -13.54 -17.36 -2.86
N SER A 32 -14.15 -17.13 -4.02
CA SER A 32 -14.14 -18.08 -5.14
C SER A 32 -12.71 -18.35 -5.63
N ALA A 33 -11.86 -17.33 -5.73
CA ALA A 33 -10.48 -17.48 -6.15
C ALA A 33 -9.65 -18.32 -5.15
N CYS A 34 -9.89 -18.16 -3.84
CA CYS A 34 -9.28 -18.95 -2.78
C CYS A 34 -9.79 -20.40 -2.71
N THR A 35 -11.10 -20.62 -2.93
CA THR A 35 -11.74 -21.93 -2.63
C THR A 35 -11.97 -22.81 -3.84
N LYS A 36 -12.24 -22.23 -5.01
CA LYS A 36 -12.57 -22.97 -6.24
C LYS A 36 -11.43 -23.02 -7.24
N SER A 37 -10.71 -21.91 -7.39
CA SER A 37 -9.68 -21.79 -8.44
C SER A 37 -8.30 -22.23 -7.97
N GLU A 38 -8.07 -22.28 -6.66
CA GLU A 38 -6.77 -22.55 -6.04
C GLU A 38 -5.65 -21.67 -6.64
N LYS A 39 -5.98 -20.47 -7.12
CA LYS A 39 -5.02 -19.51 -7.69
C LYS A 39 -4.28 -18.72 -6.62
N ILE A 40 -4.82 -18.70 -5.41
CA ILE A 40 -4.44 -17.74 -4.36
C ILE A 40 -3.85 -18.49 -3.17
N VAL A 41 -4.61 -19.44 -2.62
CA VAL A 41 -4.17 -20.37 -1.57
C VAL A 41 -4.62 -21.79 -1.91
N SER A 42 -3.93 -22.80 -1.38
CA SER A 42 -4.35 -24.18 -1.56
C SER A 42 -5.61 -24.50 -0.74
N LYS A 43 -6.43 -25.42 -1.26
CA LYS A 43 -7.66 -25.86 -0.58
C LYS A 43 -7.39 -26.49 0.79
N GLU A 44 -6.27 -27.21 0.92
CA GLU A 44 -5.85 -27.78 2.20
C GLU A 44 -5.57 -26.69 3.24
N ILE A 45 -4.79 -25.66 2.88
CA ILE A 45 -4.46 -24.55 3.77
C ILE A 45 -5.72 -23.76 4.12
N TRP A 46 -6.61 -23.51 3.15
CA TRP A 46 -7.90 -22.87 3.41
C TRP A 46 -8.71 -23.65 4.45
N SER A 47 -8.91 -24.96 4.24
CA SER A 47 -9.69 -25.81 5.14
C SER A 47 -9.08 -25.86 6.55
N LYS A 48 -7.74 -25.84 6.64
CA LYS A 48 -7.01 -25.80 7.89
C LYS A 48 -7.24 -24.49 8.65
N SER A 49 -7.12 -23.35 7.97
CA SER A 49 -7.38 -22.02 8.53
C SER A 49 -8.82 -21.88 9.01
N GLU A 50 -9.78 -22.34 8.21
CA GLU A 50 -11.20 -22.32 8.56
C GLU A 50 -11.49 -23.16 9.81
N THR A 51 -10.96 -24.38 9.86
CA THR A 51 -11.13 -25.28 11.00
C THR A 51 -10.54 -24.68 12.28
N PHE A 52 -9.33 -24.10 12.17
CA PHE A 52 -8.65 -23.46 13.29
C PHE A 52 -9.45 -22.28 13.85
N LEU A 53 -9.82 -21.31 13.01
CA LEU A 53 -10.57 -20.13 13.46
C LEU A 53 -11.96 -20.51 13.99
N ARG A 54 -12.63 -21.48 13.38
CA ARG A 54 -13.91 -22.03 13.88
C ARG A 54 -13.77 -22.66 15.26
N GLY A 55 -12.61 -23.22 15.61
CA GLY A 55 -12.32 -23.75 16.94
C GLY A 55 -12.05 -22.67 17.99
N LEU A 56 -11.62 -21.47 17.58
CA LEU A 56 -11.18 -20.42 18.48
C LEU A 56 -12.37 -19.67 19.11
N GLY A 57 -12.50 -19.73 20.44
CA GLY A 57 -13.57 -19.05 21.18
C GLY A 57 -13.60 -17.54 20.96
N SER A 58 -12.43 -16.89 21.05
CA SER A 58 -12.30 -15.43 20.85
C SER A 58 -12.69 -14.98 19.44
N TRP A 59 -12.51 -15.83 18.42
CA TRP A 59 -12.97 -15.55 17.06
C TRP A 59 -14.50 -15.57 16.94
N LYS A 60 -15.17 -16.53 17.60
CA LYS A 60 -16.64 -16.58 17.63
C LYS A 60 -17.21 -15.35 18.31
N THR A 61 -16.65 -14.98 19.46
CA THR A 61 -17.05 -13.77 20.21
C THR A 61 -16.83 -12.51 19.38
N TYR A 62 -15.71 -12.41 18.66
CA TYR A 62 -15.46 -11.31 17.72
C TYR A 62 -16.54 -11.21 16.64
N LEU A 63 -16.84 -12.29 15.94
CA LEU A 63 -17.89 -12.29 14.90
C LEU A 63 -19.26 -11.93 15.47
N ALA A 64 -19.61 -12.40 16.67
CA ALA A 64 -20.85 -12.04 17.34
C ALA A 64 -20.94 -10.55 17.70
N SER A 65 -19.80 -9.93 18.06
CA SER A 65 -19.72 -8.50 18.38
C SER A 65 -19.97 -7.57 17.18
N ILE A 66 -19.76 -8.07 15.96
CA ILE A 66 -20.09 -7.34 14.73
C ILE A 66 -21.61 -7.23 14.58
N THR A 67 -22.35 -8.28 14.93
CA THR A 67 -23.83 -8.34 14.88
C THR A 67 -24.52 -7.77 16.13
N GLY A 68 -23.82 -6.99 16.96
CA GLY A 68 -24.41 -6.28 18.10
C GLY A 68 -24.33 -6.98 19.45
N SER A 69 -23.64 -8.12 19.58
CA SER A 69 -23.33 -8.67 20.90
C SER A 69 -22.36 -7.75 21.65
N PRO A 70 -22.47 -7.62 22.99
CA PRO A 70 -21.52 -6.83 23.77
C PRO A 70 -20.08 -7.29 23.54
N LEU A 71 -19.17 -6.32 23.45
CA LEU A 71 -17.76 -6.60 23.31
C LEU A 71 -17.23 -7.25 24.60
N GLN A 72 -16.71 -8.46 24.50
CA GLN A 72 -16.09 -9.17 25.62
C GLN A 72 -14.57 -9.05 25.56
N GLU A 73 -13.92 -9.31 26.70
CA GLU A 73 -12.46 -9.37 26.79
C GLU A 73 -11.89 -10.51 25.95
N GLY A 74 -10.71 -10.29 25.35
CA GLY A 74 -10.01 -11.29 24.56
C GLY A 74 -9.14 -10.70 23.45
N THR A 75 -8.57 -11.59 22.63
CA THR A 75 -7.60 -11.23 21.57
C THR A 75 -8.14 -10.24 20.55
N PHE A 76 -9.44 -10.28 20.26
CA PHE A 76 -10.08 -9.44 19.24
C PHE A 76 -10.78 -8.20 19.81
N THR A 77 -10.68 -7.95 21.12
CA THR A 77 -11.32 -6.78 21.76
C THR A 77 -10.81 -5.48 21.16
N LEU A 78 -9.48 -5.30 21.14
CA LEU A 78 -8.85 -4.11 20.55
C LEU A 78 -9.06 -4.05 19.04
N VAL A 79 -9.13 -5.20 18.36
CA VAL A 79 -9.46 -5.27 16.94
C VAL A 79 -10.81 -4.61 16.68
N ARG A 80 -11.85 -5.05 17.41
CA ARG A 80 -13.19 -4.51 17.23
C ARG A 80 -13.26 -3.03 17.58
N TYR A 81 -12.61 -2.61 18.66
CA TYR A 81 -12.53 -1.21 19.08
C TYR A 81 -11.97 -0.30 17.97
N TYR A 82 -10.80 -0.62 17.42
CA TYR A 82 -10.19 0.20 16.36
C TYR A 82 -10.95 0.10 15.02
N GLN A 83 -11.63 -1.01 14.73
CA GLN A 83 -12.53 -1.09 13.58
C GLN A 83 -13.75 -0.16 13.73
N GLN A 84 -14.27 0.00 14.94
CA GLN A 84 -15.36 0.97 15.21
C GLN A 84 -14.87 2.40 15.02
N LEU A 85 -13.70 2.76 15.56
CA LEU A 85 -13.07 4.06 15.31
C LEU A 85 -12.83 4.32 13.81
N SER A 86 -12.48 3.28 13.05
CA SER A 86 -12.31 3.38 11.60
C SER A 86 -13.63 3.53 10.83
N ASN A 87 -14.78 3.40 11.49
CA ASN A 87 -16.10 3.62 10.90
C ASN A 87 -16.78 4.89 11.42
N GLU A 88 -16.23 5.54 12.45
CA GLU A 88 -16.77 6.77 13.01
C GLU A 88 -16.66 7.93 12.01
N THR A 89 -17.70 8.74 11.92
CA THR A 89 -17.78 9.90 11.03
C THR A 89 -17.46 11.15 11.86
N ARG A 90 -16.44 11.93 11.46
CA ARG A 90 -16.18 13.24 12.10
C ARG A 90 -17.36 14.20 11.85
N SER A 91 -17.59 15.12 12.78
CA SER A 91 -18.53 16.23 12.59
C SER A 91 -18.01 17.27 11.58
N ASP A 92 -16.69 17.43 11.46
CA ASP A 92 -16.05 18.51 10.69
C ASP A 92 -15.33 18.00 9.44
N ASP A 93 -15.38 18.75 8.34
CA ASP A 93 -14.69 18.43 7.07
C ASP A 93 -13.20 18.81 7.15
N PRO A 94 -12.26 17.85 7.07
CA PRO A 94 -10.84 18.17 6.91
C PRO A 94 -10.58 18.70 5.49
N SER A 95 -9.68 19.67 5.37
CA SER A 95 -9.28 20.20 4.05
C SER A 95 -8.47 19.16 3.26
N GLU A 96 -8.49 19.21 1.92
CA GLU A 96 -7.64 18.38 1.02
C GLU A 96 -6.15 18.41 1.43
N GLU A 97 -5.68 19.52 1.98
CA GLU A 97 -4.29 19.69 2.45
C GLU A 97 -4.01 18.93 3.76
N ASP A 98 -5.02 18.74 4.63
CA ASP A 98 -4.93 17.91 5.83
C ASP A 98 -4.89 16.41 5.49
N LEU A 99 -5.51 16.01 4.39
CA LEU A 99 -5.59 14.60 3.95
C LEU A 99 -4.34 14.11 3.21
N MET A 100 -3.59 15.02 2.58
CA MET A 100 -2.41 14.69 1.77
C MET A 100 -1.07 14.89 2.50
N SER A 101 -1.04 15.64 3.61
CA SER A 101 0.22 15.99 4.27
C SER A 101 0.64 14.96 5.34
N LYS A 102 1.53 14.02 4.99
CA LYS A 102 2.19 13.15 5.98
C LYS A 102 3.15 13.91 6.92
N VAL A 103 3.40 15.22 6.68
CA VAL A 103 4.19 16.12 7.52
C VAL A 103 3.73 17.58 7.30
N LYS A 104 3.31 18.30 8.35
CA LYS A 104 3.31 19.77 8.36
C LYS A 104 4.58 20.24 9.07
N PHE A 105 5.47 20.93 8.35
CA PHE A 105 6.56 21.65 8.98
C PHE A 105 6.01 22.97 9.53
N SER A 106 5.85 23.08 10.84
CA SER A 106 5.73 24.40 11.46
C SER A 106 7.07 25.13 11.26
N PRO A 107 7.08 26.39 10.80
CA PRO A 107 8.28 27.20 10.90
C PRO A 107 8.67 27.19 12.37
N ARG A 108 9.87 26.70 12.71
CA ARG A 108 10.37 26.81 14.08
C ARG A 108 10.27 28.29 14.45
N PRO A 109 9.46 28.68 15.46
CA PRO A 109 9.55 30.03 15.98
C PRO A 109 10.97 30.13 16.52
N VAL A 110 11.82 30.94 15.87
CA VAL A 110 13.08 31.34 16.45
C VAL A 110 12.70 32.15 17.67
N ARG A 111 12.61 31.49 18.84
CA ARG A 111 12.59 32.18 20.12
C ARG A 111 13.87 33.00 20.13
N ARG A 112 13.74 34.32 19.94
CA ARG A 112 14.78 35.28 20.27
C ARG A 112 15.00 35.19 21.77
N THR A 113 15.84 34.26 22.21
CA THR A 113 16.43 34.32 23.53
C THR A 113 17.44 35.46 23.47
N HIS A 114 17.08 36.62 24.01
CA HIS A 114 18.03 37.66 24.35
C HIS A 114 19.01 37.06 25.35
N ASN A 115 20.21 36.69 24.89
CA ASN A 115 21.28 36.25 25.78
C ASN A 115 22.28 37.42 25.91
N PRO A 116 22.36 38.12 27.05
CA PRO A 116 23.15 39.35 27.17
C PRO A 116 24.67 39.14 27.27
N PHE A 117 25.18 37.90 27.08
CA PHE A 117 26.56 37.54 27.44
C PHE A 117 27.33 36.72 26.39
N ALA A 118 26.99 36.81 25.10
CA ALA A 118 27.75 36.13 24.04
C ALA A 118 28.73 37.09 23.32
N SER A 119 29.61 37.76 24.06
CA SER A 119 30.79 38.42 23.51
C SER A 119 31.98 37.45 23.55
N ARG A 120 32.14 36.64 22.51
CA ARG A 120 33.42 35.99 22.16
C ARG A 120 33.49 35.74 20.64
N PRO A 121 34.68 35.84 20.03
CA PRO A 121 34.83 36.01 18.58
C PRO A 121 34.47 34.76 17.80
N GLU A 122 33.89 34.98 16.62
CA GLU A 122 33.43 33.98 15.65
C GLU A 122 34.58 33.12 15.12
N PRO A 123 34.39 31.80 14.94
CA PRO A 123 35.23 31.03 14.04
C PRO A 123 34.85 31.32 12.58
N GLU A 124 35.78 31.90 11.83
CA GLU A 124 35.64 32.13 10.39
C GLU A 124 35.52 30.79 9.64
N THR A 125 34.41 30.62 8.92
CA THR A 125 34.29 29.65 7.83
C THR A 125 33.67 30.31 6.60
N PRO A 126 34.14 29.99 5.39
CA PRO A 126 34.01 30.87 4.22
C PRO A 126 32.60 30.89 3.62
N THR A 127 32.06 32.10 3.57
CA THR A 127 31.21 32.72 2.53
C THR A 127 30.35 31.80 1.64
N ARG A 128 29.05 31.76 1.92
CA ARG A 128 28.02 31.39 0.95
C ARG A 128 27.78 32.57 0.01
N SER A 129 28.21 32.43 -1.24
CA SER A 129 27.92 33.38 -2.33
C SER A 129 26.41 33.55 -2.55
N THR A 130 26.03 34.81 -2.75
CA THR A 130 24.69 35.31 -3.02
C THR A 130 24.24 35.12 -4.48
N ARG A 131 22.91 34.96 -4.66
CA ARG A 131 22.07 35.07 -5.87
C ARG A 131 22.00 33.76 -6.71
N LEU A 132 20.86 33.29 -7.20
CA LEU A 132 19.71 33.98 -7.79
C LEU A 132 18.38 33.22 -7.56
N ARG A 133 17.32 34.03 -7.60
CA ARG A 133 15.88 33.77 -7.79
C ARG A 133 15.41 32.36 -8.14
N ASP A 134 14.30 32.03 -7.48
CA ASP A 134 13.24 31.10 -7.87
C ASP A 134 13.13 30.89 -9.38
N GLN A 135 13.36 29.64 -9.79
CA GLN A 135 12.71 29.05 -10.95
C GLN A 135 12.02 27.78 -10.46
N GLU A 136 10.70 27.76 -10.62
CA GLU A 136 9.86 26.57 -10.50
C GLU A 136 10.45 25.45 -11.36
N SER A 137 10.62 24.26 -10.77
CA SER A 137 11.13 23.09 -11.46
C SER A 137 10.20 22.72 -12.62
N SER A 138 10.77 22.71 -13.83
CA SER A 138 10.09 22.31 -15.06
C SER A 138 9.93 20.78 -15.10
N PRO A 139 8.93 20.21 -15.81
CA PRO A 139 8.67 18.76 -15.91
C PRO A 139 9.81 17.88 -16.48
N SER A 140 10.97 18.45 -16.75
CA SER A 140 12.10 17.90 -17.51
C SER A 140 13.06 17.05 -16.68
N ASP A 141 13.08 17.23 -15.35
CA ASP A 141 14.09 16.61 -14.48
C ASP A 141 13.68 15.21 -13.93
N LEU A 142 12.46 14.76 -14.22
CA LEU A 142 11.99 13.39 -13.93
C LEU A 142 12.03 12.48 -15.16
N THR A 143 11.98 13.05 -16.37
CA THR A 143 12.24 12.33 -17.63
C THR A 143 13.69 11.89 -17.76
N THR A 144 14.63 12.54 -17.07
CA THR A 144 16.05 12.21 -17.08
C THR A 144 16.39 11.00 -16.20
N GLY A 145 15.72 10.81 -15.06
CA GLY A 145 15.86 9.61 -14.22
C GLY A 145 15.28 8.34 -14.86
N PHE A 146 14.22 8.50 -15.65
CA PHE A 146 13.72 7.50 -16.61
C PHE A 146 14.45 7.56 -17.97
N GLY A 147 15.50 8.38 -18.12
CA GLY A 147 16.10 8.75 -19.40
C GLY A 147 16.86 7.63 -20.11
N ASN A 148 17.16 6.53 -19.41
CA ASN A 148 17.62 5.30 -20.05
C ASN A 148 16.46 4.52 -20.71
N LEU A 149 15.23 5.05 -20.67
CA LEU A 149 14.11 4.65 -21.50
C LEU A 149 13.94 5.69 -22.63
N ASN A 150 14.78 5.61 -23.66
CA ASN A 150 14.67 6.49 -24.83
C ASN A 150 13.40 6.15 -25.64
N PHE A 151 12.34 6.94 -25.50
CA PHE A 151 11.13 6.79 -26.29
C PHE A 151 10.93 7.96 -27.24
N MET A 152 11.01 7.68 -28.55
CA MET A 152 10.51 8.62 -29.56
C MET A 152 9.02 8.86 -29.34
N THR A 153 8.63 10.12 -29.23
CA THR A 153 7.25 10.58 -29.23
C THR A 153 6.59 10.31 -30.59
N PRO A 154 5.51 9.51 -30.69
CA PRO A 154 4.65 9.58 -31.87
C PRO A 154 3.88 10.90 -31.81
N SER A 155 3.93 11.65 -32.90
CA SER A 155 3.27 12.94 -33.04
C SER A 155 1.77 12.84 -32.76
N THR A 156 1.30 13.78 -31.94
CA THR A 156 -0.08 14.00 -31.53
C THR A 156 -1.03 14.06 -32.71
N ALA A 157 -2.06 13.22 -32.72
CA ALA A 157 -3.30 13.48 -33.44
C ALA A 157 -4.50 12.79 -32.77
N GLY A 158 -5.40 13.61 -32.19
CA GLY A 158 -6.85 13.36 -32.19
C GLY A 158 -7.50 12.68 -30.99
N GLY A 159 -8.10 13.50 -30.11
CA GLY A 159 -9.40 13.24 -29.49
C GLY A 159 -9.44 12.54 -28.11
N PRO A 160 -10.19 13.06 -27.12
CA PRO A 160 -10.34 12.43 -25.82
C PRO A 160 -11.39 11.31 -25.91
N ASN A 161 -11.00 10.06 -25.62
CA ASN A 161 -11.96 9.07 -25.17
C ASN A 161 -11.89 9.05 -23.64
N GLU A 162 -12.97 9.52 -23.02
CA GLU A 162 -13.24 9.39 -21.59
C GLU A 162 -13.12 7.93 -21.19
N LEU A 163 -12.16 7.65 -20.30
CA LEU A 163 -12.03 6.36 -19.65
C LEU A 163 -13.11 6.32 -18.56
N GLU A 164 -14.19 5.60 -18.80
CA GLU A 164 -15.28 5.46 -17.82
C GLU A 164 -14.75 4.89 -16.50
N SER A 165 -14.97 5.64 -15.41
CA SER A 165 -14.56 5.31 -14.06
C SER A 165 -15.47 4.22 -13.49
N VAL A 166 -15.01 2.98 -13.50
CA VAL A 166 -15.68 1.90 -12.76
C VAL A 166 -15.22 1.96 -11.30
N SER A 167 -15.77 2.92 -10.56
CA SER A 167 -15.74 2.90 -9.10
C SER A 167 -16.87 1.99 -8.60
N PRO A 168 -16.60 1.07 -7.64
CA PRO A 168 -17.65 0.18 -7.10
C PRO A 168 -18.70 0.92 -6.24
N ILE A 169 -18.54 2.23 -6.06
CA ILE A 169 -19.43 3.14 -5.34
C ILE A 169 -19.53 4.42 -6.19
N SER A 170 -20.76 4.91 -6.46
CA SER A 170 -20.93 6.18 -7.18
C SER A 170 -20.22 7.31 -6.43
N ALA A 171 -19.66 8.28 -7.15
CA ALA A 171 -18.98 9.44 -6.54
C ALA A 171 -19.85 10.11 -5.45
N ASP A 172 -21.17 10.11 -5.63
CA ASP A 172 -22.17 10.63 -4.69
C ASP A 172 -22.19 9.90 -3.34
N MET A 173 -21.92 8.59 -3.31
CA MET A 173 -21.87 7.79 -2.08
C MET A 173 -20.51 7.92 -1.39
N ALA A 174 -19.42 8.12 -2.14
CA ALA A 174 -18.10 8.42 -1.58
C ALA A 174 -18.06 9.80 -0.89
N ALA A 175 -18.80 10.78 -1.41
CA ALA A 175 -18.94 12.12 -0.82
C ALA A 175 -19.59 12.11 0.58
N ASN A 176 -20.36 11.07 0.93
CA ASN A 176 -21.02 10.95 2.24
C ASN A 176 -20.10 10.45 3.35
N TYR A 177 -18.89 9.96 3.04
CA TYR A 177 -17.96 9.43 4.03
C TYR A 177 -16.80 10.38 4.29
N LYS A 178 -16.83 11.01 5.47
CA LYS A 178 -15.73 11.84 5.94
C LYS A 178 -14.50 11.00 6.30
N ALA A 179 -13.33 11.58 6.09
CA ALA A 179 -12.07 11.00 6.51
C ALA A 179 -12.01 10.87 8.04
N ILE A 180 -11.38 9.79 8.50
CA ILE A 180 -11.04 9.59 9.91
C ILE A 180 -9.98 10.61 10.32
N GLU A 181 -9.93 10.93 11.61
CA GLU A 181 -9.00 11.90 12.19
C GLU A 181 -7.52 11.59 11.91
N ASP A 182 -7.12 10.32 11.97
CA ASP A 182 -5.73 9.90 11.75
C ASP A 182 -5.66 8.56 11.02
N GLU A 183 -4.82 8.49 9.99
CA GLU A 183 -4.46 7.27 9.24
C GLU A 183 -3.95 6.15 10.17
N GLN A 184 -3.33 6.48 11.31
CA GLN A 184 -2.86 5.51 12.29
C GLN A 184 -3.98 4.70 12.96
N ILE A 185 -5.19 5.24 13.04
CA ILE A 185 -6.36 4.49 13.55
C ILE A 185 -6.65 3.32 12.60
N VAL A 186 -6.63 3.57 11.29
CA VAL A 186 -6.85 2.56 10.25
C VAL A 186 -5.72 1.54 10.21
N ASN A 187 -4.46 2.00 10.26
CA ASN A 187 -3.29 1.10 10.31
C ASN A 187 -3.35 0.17 11.52
N THR A 188 -3.67 0.74 12.69
CA THR A 188 -3.78 -0.02 13.94
C THR A 188 -4.92 -1.04 13.84
N ALA A 189 -6.08 -0.67 13.30
CA ALA A 189 -7.20 -1.58 13.10
C ALA A 189 -6.81 -2.79 12.23
N LEU A 190 -6.19 -2.52 11.08
CA LEU A 190 -5.79 -3.56 10.14
C LEU A 190 -4.72 -4.49 10.74
N VAL A 191 -3.65 -3.93 11.30
CA VAL A 191 -2.54 -4.73 11.82
C VAL A 191 -2.93 -5.53 13.06
N LEU A 192 -3.79 -4.98 13.94
CA LEU A 192 -4.34 -5.75 15.06
C LEU A 192 -5.17 -6.92 14.56
N PHE A 193 -6.03 -6.72 13.55
CA PHE A 193 -6.83 -7.80 12.97
C PHE A 193 -5.92 -8.91 12.40
N LEU A 194 -4.93 -8.54 11.58
CA LEU A 194 -4.01 -9.47 10.93
C LEU A 194 -3.16 -10.26 11.94
N ASN A 195 -2.69 -9.60 13.00
CA ASN A 195 -2.02 -10.28 14.10
C ASN A 195 -2.97 -11.18 14.88
N ALA A 196 -4.19 -10.73 15.22
CA ALA A 196 -5.14 -11.51 16.01
C ALA A 196 -5.54 -12.82 15.32
N VAL A 197 -5.73 -12.82 13.99
CA VAL A 197 -6.06 -14.05 13.24
C VAL A 197 -4.89 -15.04 13.14
N THR A 198 -3.65 -14.59 13.37
CA THR A 198 -2.44 -15.42 13.31
C THR A 198 -1.87 -15.77 14.69
N LEU A 199 -2.19 -14.99 15.73
CA LEU A 199 -1.51 -15.00 17.03
C LEU A 199 -1.46 -16.37 17.71
N HIS A 200 -2.59 -17.08 17.71
CA HIS A 200 -2.74 -18.36 18.42
C HIS A 200 -2.28 -19.57 17.61
N TYR A 201 -1.88 -19.37 16.35
CA TYR A 201 -1.43 -20.44 15.50
C TYR A 201 0.09 -20.66 15.68
N THR A 202 0.46 -21.67 16.46
CA THR A 202 1.86 -21.89 16.91
C THR A 202 2.85 -22.16 15.78
N ASN A 203 2.41 -22.82 14.70
CA ASN A 203 3.27 -23.24 13.59
C ASN A 203 3.22 -22.25 12.40
N ILE A 204 3.21 -20.95 12.68
CA ILE A 204 3.23 -19.90 11.65
C ILE A 204 4.62 -19.28 11.49
N SER A 205 5.17 -19.36 10.27
CA SER A 205 6.50 -18.84 9.93
C SER A 205 6.48 -17.38 9.43
N SER A 206 5.31 -16.74 9.44
CA SER A 206 5.11 -15.36 8.99
C SER A 206 4.63 -14.46 10.12
N GLU A 207 5.00 -13.18 10.08
CA GLU A 207 4.55 -12.16 11.03
C GLU A 207 4.10 -10.87 10.32
N TRP A 208 2.96 -10.32 10.74
CA TRP A 208 2.46 -9.02 10.32
C TRP A 208 3.03 -7.92 11.19
N THR A 209 3.53 -6.85 10.58
CA THR A 209 4.26 -5.80 11.31
C THR A 209 3.87 -4.41 10.82
N LEU A 210 3.94 -3.42 11.72
CA LEU A 210 3.88 -1.98 11.41
C LEU A 210 5.18 -1.44 10.78
N TYR A 211 6.09 -2.32 10.34
CA TYR A 211 7.38 -1.89 9.82
C TYR A 211 7.21 -1.20 8.46
N ARG A 212 7.41 0.12 8.46
CA ARG A 212 7.34 0.96 7.26
C ARG A 212 8.59 0.84 6.39
N ARG A 213 8.73 -0.32 5.74
CA ARG A 213 9.90 -0.63 4.92
C ARG A 213 9.94 0.26 3.66
N PRO A 214 11.07 0.93 3.35
CA PRO A 214 11.25 1.58 2.06
C PRO A 214 11.62 0.54 0.99
N PHE A 215 11.07 0.73 -0.21
CA PHE A 215 11.50 0.06 -1.44
C PHE A 215 11.97 1.11 -2.43
N THR A 216 13.17 0.92 -2.95
CA THR A 216 13.82 1.85 -3.87
C THR A 216 13.80 1.28 -5.28
N VAL A 217 13.42 2.11 -6.25
CA VAL A 217 13.68 1.84 -7.67
C VAL A 217 14.94 2.59 -8.05
N GLU A 218 15.88 1.86 -8.65
CA GLU A 218 17.15 2.38 -9.13
C GLU A 218 17.21 2.22 -10.66
N ASN A 219 17.90 3.14 -11.33
CA ASN A 219 18.20 3.02 -12.74
C ASN A 219 19.42 2.09 -12.97
N VAL A 220 19.80 1.87 -14.23
CA VAL A 220 20.97 1.04 -14.58
C VAL A 220 22.30 1.58 -14.02
N ASN A 221 22.37 2.87 -13.69
CA ASN A 221 23.53 3.51 -13.06
C ASN A 221 23.49 3.41 -11.52
N GLN A 222 22.55 2.63 -10.96
CA GLN A 222 22.31 2.52 -9.51
C GLN A 222 21.90 3.83 -8.84
N GLU A 223 21.42 4.80 -9.63
CA GLU A 223 20.87 6.04 -9.10
C GLU A 223 19.40 5.83 -8.76
N LYS A 224 19.01 6.32 -7.58
CA LYS A 224 17.65 6.26 -7.08
C LYS A 224 16.70 7.06 -7.97
N VAL A 225 15.73 6.37 -8.58
CA VAL A 225 14.62 6.97 -9.35
C VAL A 225 13.52 7.44 -8.40
N TYR A 226 13.00 6.54 -7.57
CA TYR A 226 12.03 6.88 -6.53
C TYR A 226 12.07 5.89 -5.37
N GLU A 227 11.43 6.26 -4.26
CA GLU A 227 11.20 5.37 -3.12
C GLU A 227 9.72 5.32 -2.78
N ALA A 228 9.24 4.11 -2.54
CA ALA A 228 7.93 3.84 -2.01
C ALA A 228 8.07 3.30 -0.58
N ARG A 229 7.42 3.96 0.38
CA ARG A 229 7.27 3.44 1.74
C ARG A 229 5.87 2.85 1.89
N VAL A 230 5.78 1.75 2.62
CA VAL A 230 4.52 1.08 2.96
C VAL A 230 4.13 1.36 4.42
N ASP A 231 2.87 1.10 4.77
CA ASP A 231 2.37 1.31 6.13
C ASP A 231 2.56 0.09 7.04
N GLY A 232 2.86 -1.06 6.45
CA GLY A 232 3.23 -2.30 7.13
C GLY A 232 3.53 -3.42 6.14
N LEU A 233 3.81 -4.62 6.65
CA LEU A 233 4.08 -5.79 5.81
C LEU A 233 3.92 -7.12 6.55
N LEU A 234 3.73 -8.18 5.77
CA LEU A 234 3.96 -9.56 6.16
C LEU A 234 5.40 -9.95 5.79
N ARG A 235 6.13 -10.55 6.73
CA ARG A 235 7.47 -11.10 6.46
C ARG A 235 7.66 -12.47 7.09
N SER A 236 8.67 -13.19 6.62
CA SER A 236 9.14 -14.41 7.27
C SER A 236 9.76 -14.09 8.63
N LYS A 237 9.38 -14.84 9.67
CA LYS A 237 10.01 -14.79 11.00
C LYS A 237 11.47 -15.23 10.97
N HIS A 238 11.80 -16.18 10.10
CA HIS A 238 13.15 -16.76 9.99
C HIS A 238 14.08 -15.94 9.07
N ALA A 239 13.51 -15.16 8.16
CA ALA A 239 14.24 -14.31 7.24
C ALA A 239 13.52 -12.96 7.12
N ARG A 240 13.81 -12.03 8.04
CA ARG A 240 13.07 -10.77 8.16
C ARG A 240 13.10 -9.89 6.91
N ASP A 241 14.12 -10.06 6.06
CA ASP A 241 14.19 -9.38 4.77
C ASP A 241 13.26 -9.97 3.70
N LYS A 242 12.77 -11.19 3.90
CA LYS A 242 11.82 -11.85 3.00
C LYS A 242 10.40 -11.34 3.27
N VAL A 243 10.01 -10.32 2.52
CA VAL A 243 8.63 -9.79 2.47
C VAL A 243 7.72 -10.75 1.72
N GLN A 244 6.49 -10.89 2.18
CA GLN A 244 5.47 -11.82 1.62
C GLN A 244 4.20 -11.08 1.21
N ALA A 245 3.87 -9.96 1.85
CA ALA A 245 2.78 -9.07 1.48
C ALA A 245 3.04 -7.65 2.00
N LEU A 246 2.43 -6.64 1.38
CA LEU A 246 2.46 -5.25 1.87
C LEU A 246 1.13 -4.85 2.51
N ILE A 247 1.19 -3.82 3.36
CA ILE A 247 0.03 -3.12 3.92
C ILE A 247 0.07 -1.66 3.48
N GLU A 248 -1.07 -1.15 3.03
CA GLU A 248 -1.29 0.27 2.75
C GLU A 248 -2.61 0.72 3.40
N VAL A 249 -2.65 1.89 4.02
CA VAL A 249 -3.90 2.37 4.62
C VAL A 249 -4.20 3.82 4.26
N LYS A 250 -5.48 4.18 4.26
CA LYS A 250 -5.95 5.56 4.12
C LYS A 250 -7.09 5.85 5.10
N PRO A 251 -7.17 7.09 5.63
CA PRO A 251 -8.25 7.51 6.52
C PRO A 251 -9.58 7.75 5.79
N TYR A 252 -9.58 7.76 4.45
CA TYR A 252 -10.74 8.01 3.59
C TYR A 252 -11.12 6.75 2.78
N ILE A 253 -12.28 6.79 2.11
CA ILE A 253 -12.73 5.74 1.18
C ILE A 253 -11.83 5.71 -0.06
N LEU A 254 -11.71 4.55 -0.71
CA LEU A 254 -10.82 4.34 -1.85
C LEU A 254 -11.02 5.40 -2.95
N GLN A 255 -9.89 5.95 -3.44
CA GLN A 255 -9.80 6.92 -4.53
C GLN A 255 -8.74 6.48 -5.56
N ASP A 256 -8.76 7.05 -6.76
CA ASP A 256 -7.83 6.67 -7.83
C ASP A 256 -6.36 6.97 -7.48
N ASN A 257 -6.10 8.05 -6.74
CA ASN A 257 -4.76 8.35 -6.23
C ASN A 257 -4.22 7.25 -5.31
N THR A 258 -5.10 6.55 -4.57
CA THR A 258 -4.71 5.39 -3.75
C THR A 258 -4.21 4.26 -4.64
N ARG A 259 -4.92 3.92 -5.73
CA ARG A 259 -4.51 2.88 -6.67
C ARG A 259 -3.16 3.20 -7.34
N MET A 260 -2.94 4.46 -7.69
CA MET A 260 -1.65 4.91 -8.23
C MET A 260 -0.50 4.69 -7.24
N GLN A 261 -0.73 4.98 -5.95
CA GLN A 261 0.25 4.74 -4.89
C GLN A 261 0.50 3.25 -4.64
N GLU A 262 -0.56 2.44 -4.57
CA GLU A 262 -0.46 0.98 -4.39
C GLU A 262 0.33 0.33 -5.55
N ALA A 263 0.08 0.76 -6.79
CA ALA A 263 0.83 0.31 -7.96
C ALA A 263 2.32 0.70 -7.88
N ALA A 264 2.62 1.92 -7.45
CA ALA A 264 3.99 2.38 -7.25
C ALA A 264 4.73 1.58 -6.18
N GLN A 265 4.05 1.24 -5.08
CA GLN A 265 4.62 0.38 -4.04
C GLN A 265 4.88 -1.04 -4.53
N MET A 266 3.96 -1.63 -5.32
CA MET A 266 4.18 -2.93 -5.95
C MET A 266 5.36 -2.90 -6.92
N ALA A 267 5.40 -1.91 -7.81
CA ALA A 267 6.48 -1.74 -8.77
C ALA A 267 7.84 -1.58 -8.06
N ALA A 268 7.91 -0.76 -7.02
CA ALA A 268 9.12 -0.59 -6.21
C ALA A 268 9.54 -1.89 -5.51
N TRP A 269 8.59 -2.64 -4.93
CA TRP A 269 8.91 -3.93 -4.34
C TRP A 269 9.42 -4.91 -5.39
N ILE A 270 8.84 -4.95 -6.60
CA ILE A 270 9.26 -5.82 -7.71
C ILE A 270 10.69 -5.48 -8.15
N ALA A 271 10.98 -4.19 -8.32
CA ALA A 271 12.29 -3.73 -8.72
C ALA A 271 13.38 -4.06 -7.67
N ALA A 272 13.09 -3.81 -6.39
CA ALA A 272 14.04 -4.02 -5.30
C ALA A 272 14.29 -5.50 -4.99
N HIS A 273 13.30 -6.37 -5.21
CA HIS A 273 13.36 -7.79 -4.86
C HIS A 273 12.76 -8.67 -5.97
N PRO A 274 13.30 -8.71 -7.20
CA PRO A 274 12.68 -9.45 -8.29
C PRO A 274 12.62 -10.96 -7.98
N PRO A 275 11.59 -11.70 -8.46
CA PRO A 275 11.52 -13.15 -8.26
C PRO A 275 12.74 -13.84 -8.87
N VAL A 276 13.40 -14.77 -8.18
CA VAL A 276 14.65 -15.41 -8.65
C VAL A 276 14.57 -15.93 -10.10
N SER A 277 13.41 -16.46 -10.50
CA SER A 277 13.22 -17.02 -11.84
C SER A 277 12.91 -15.99 -12.94
N TYR A 278 12.88 -14.68 -12.66
CA TYR A 278 12.42 -13.67 -13.63
C TYR A 278 13.23 -13.67 -14.94
N ASN A 279 14.52 -14.04 -14.88
CA ASN A 279 15.37 -14.21 -16.06
C ASN A 279 15.30 -15.61 -16.68
N GLN A 280 15.08 -16.64 -15.86
CA GLN A 280 15.11 -18.04 -16.28
C GLN A 280 13.80 -18.46 -16.96
N HIS A 281 12.68 -17.90 -16.52
CA HIS A 281 11.34 -18.22 -17.00
C HIS A 281 10.55 -16.93 -17.25
N PRO A 282 10.90 -16.15 -18.29
CA PRO A 282 10.32 -14.82 -18.51
C PRO A 282 8.80 -14.85 -18.74
N ALA A 283 8.26 -15.94 -19.29
CA ALA A 283 6.84 -16.14 -19.49
C ALA A 283 6.06 -16.54 -18.22
N ARG A 284 6.77 -16.96 -17.15
CA ARG A 284 6.13 -17.36 -15.89
C ARG A 284 5.49 -16.13 -15.25
N GLU A 285 4.23 -16.28 -14.88
CA GLU A 285 3.53 -15.28 -14.08
C GLU A 285 3.97 -15.38 -12.61
N HIS A 286 4.25 -14.22 -12.04
CA HIS A 286 4.58 -14.01 -10.65
C HIS A 286 3.50 -13.18 -9.99
N ARG A 287 3.24 -13.46 -8.71
CA ARG A 287 2.19 -12.77 -7.94
C ARG A 287 2.73 -12.20 -6.64
N ARG A 288 2.17 -11.05 -6.25
CA ARG A 288 2.41 -10.39 -4.96
C ARG A 288 1.10 -9.92 -4.37
N LEU A 289 1.09 -9.84 -3.04
CA LEU A 289 -0.08 -9.45 -2.27
C LEU A 289 0.13 -8.08 -1.64
N LEU A 290 -0.87 -7.23 -1.75
CA LEU A 290 -1.04 -6.03 -0.93
C LEU A 290 -2.42 -6.11 -0.29
N VAL A 291 -2.48 -5.86 1.01
CA VAL A 291 -3.75 -5.73 1.74
C VAL A 291 -3.88 -4.26 2.09
N SER A 292 -4.92 -3.60 1.60
CA SER A 292 -5.18 -2.21 1.93
C SER A 292 -6.43 -2.00 2.74
N GLN A 293 -6.46 -0.94 3.54
CA GLN A 293 -7.68 -0.52 4.21
C GLN A 293 -7.90 0.98 4.00
N ASN A 294 -9.06 1.30 3.44
CA ASN A 294 -9.55 2.65 3.22
C ASN A 294 -10.75 2.86 4.14
N ARG A 295 -10.58 3.63 5.22
CA ARG A 295 -11.59 3.79 6.27
C ARG A 295 -12.04 2.43 6.85
N HIS A 296 -13.31 2.06 6.66
CA HIS A 296 -13.93 0.83 7.15
C HIS A 296 -13.93 -0.30 6.11
N GLN A 297 -13.28 -0.08 4.96
CA GLN A 297 -13.26 -1.01 3.83
C GLN A 297 -11.86 -1.57 3.62
N ILE A 298 -11.73 -2.89 3.69
CA ILE A 298 -10.49 -3.61 3.41
C ILE A 298 -10.52 -4.12 1.97
N PHE A 299 -9.40 -4.04 1.28
CA PHE A 299 -9.20 -4.53 -0.08
C PHE A 299 -8.02 -5.49 -0.11
N VAL A 300 -8.09 -6.49 -0.98
CA VAL A 300 -7.00 -7.42 -1.24
C VAL A 300 -6.56 -7.26 -2.68
N ASN A 301 -5.34 -6.78 -2.88
CA ASN A 301 -4.74 -6.52 -4.18
C ASN A 301 -3.75 -7.63 -4.56
N VAL A 302 -4.04 -8.34 -5.65
CA VAL A 302 -3.15 -9.35 -6.24
C VAL A 302 -2.46 -8.77 -7.46
N ALA A 303 -1.19 -8.44 -7.29
CA ALA A 303 -0.31 -7.93 -8.34
C ALA A 303 0.28 -9.10 -9.14
N SER A 304 -0.08 -9.22 -10.42
CA SER A 304 0.43 -10.25 -11.34
C SER A 304 1.34 -9.63 -12.39
N PHE A 305 2.52 -10.20 -12.60
CA PHE A 305 3.52 -9.69 -13.54
C PHE A 305 4.41 -10.80 -14.07
N ARG A 306 5.10 -10.55 -15.19
CA ARG A 306 6.05 -11.48 -15.82
C ARG A 306 7.49 -11.01 -15.67
N GLY A 307 8.45 -11.86 -16.01
CA GLY A 307 9.87 -11.51 -15.95
C GLY A 307 10.24 -10.30 -16.80
N GLU A 308 9.57 -10.12 -17.95
CA GLU A 308 9.72 -8.94 -18.81
C GLU A 308 9.36 -7.63 -18.11
N TYR A 309 8.30 -7.62 -17.30
CA TYR A 309 7.95 -6.45 -16.50
C TYR A 309 9.01 -6.14 -15.45
N ALA A 310 9.53 -7.18 -14.77
CA ALA A 310 10.58 -7.02 -13.77
C ALA A 310 11.88 -6.44 -14.35
N LYS A 311 12.25 -6.80 -15.59
CA LYS A 311 13.36 -6.20 -16.32
C LYS A 311 13.10 -4.73 -16.64
N TYR A 312 11.92 -4.44 -17.18
CA TYR A 312 11.51 -3.09 -17.54
C TYR A 312 11.55 -2.13 -16.35
N ILE A 313 10.91 -2.49 -15.23
CA ILE A 313 10.84 -1.60 -14.06
C ILE A 313 12.19 -1.38 -13.37
N ARG A 314 13.18 -2.23 -13.67
CA ARG A 314 14.57 -2.10 -13.21
C ARG A 314 15.47 -1.37 -14.22
N GLY A 315 14.90 -0.88 -15.32
CA GLY A 315 15.65 -0.21 -16.40
C GLY A 315 16.54 -1.16 -17.22
N GLU A 316 16.44 -2.48 -17.03
CA GLU A 316 17.22 -3.47 -17.80
C GLU A 316 16.68 -3.66 -19.22
N SER A 317 15.50 -3.10 -19.50
CA SER A 317 14.87 -3.10 -20.81
C SER A 317 14.14 -1.80 -21.06
N GLU A 318 14.42 -1.16 -22.20
CA GLU A 318 13.81 0.11 -22.57
C GLU A 318 12.31 -0.02 -22.84
N THR A 319 11.86 -1.14 -23.40
CA THR A 319 10.45 -1.35 -23.78
C THR A 319 9.93 -2.66 -23.21
N THR A 320 8.63 -2.73 -22.97
CA THR A 320 7.98 -3.99 -22.63
C THR A 320 6.55 -4.00 -23.12
N ASN A 321 6.07 -5.17 -23.56
CA ASN A 321 4.65 -5.40 -23.79
C ASN A 321 3.97 -5.97 -22.54
N SER A 322 4.73 -6.27 -21.48
CA SER A 322 4.19 -6.74 -20.21
C SER A 322 3.65 -5.58 -19.38
N PHE A 323 2.62 -5.87 -18.59
CA PHE A 323 2.02 -4.94 -17.65
C PHE A 323 2.10 -5.51 -16.23
N LEU A 324 2.09 -4.62 -15.24
CA LEU A 324 1.71 -4.95 -13.87
C LEU A 324 0.19 -4.99 -13.80
N ARG A 325 -0.38 -6.17 -13.63
CA ARG A 325 -1.83 -6.33 -13.48
C ARG A 325 -2.19 -6.33 -12.00
N MET A 326 -2.94 -5.34 -11.56
CA MET A 326 -3.47 -5.21 -10.21
C MET A 326 -4.91 -5.72 -10.20
N THR A 327 -5.16 -6.88 -9.58
CA THR A 327 -6.54 -7.35 -9.35
C THR A 327 -6.94 -6.99 -7.92
N GLU A 328 -7.84 -6.02 -7.80
CA GLU A 328 -8.38 -5.50 -6.55
C GLU A 328 -9.63 -6.28 -6.18
N TYR A 329 -9.65 -6.89 -5.00
CA TYR A 329 -10.81 -7.58 -4.46
C TYR A 329 -11.38 -6.83 -3.25
N GLY A 330 -12.67 -6.50 -3.28
CA GLY A 330 -13.35 -5.86 -2.17
C GLY A 330 -14.60 -5.07 -2.58
N PRO A 331 -15.07 -4.16 -1.72
CA PRO A 331 -14.61 -3.96 -0.35
C PRO A 331 -15.04 -5.11 0.58
N PHE A 332 -14.19 -5.44 1.56
CA PHE A 332 -14.56 -6.17 2.77
C PHE A 332 -14.85 -5.16 3.87
N ASP A 333 -16.13 -5.00 4.19
CA ASP A 333 -16.59 -4.08 5.24
C ASP A 333 -16.33 -4.65 6.65
N VAL A 334 -15.65 -3.86 7.51
CA VAL A 334 -15.36 -4.25 8.91
C VAL A 334 -16.60 -4.32 9.80
N THR A 335 -17.74 -3.82 9.32
CA THR A 335 -19.05 -3.90 9.98
C THR A 335 -19.89 -5.08 9.50
N ASP A 336 -19.43 -5.81 8.47
CA ASP A 336 -20.09 -7.01 7.98
C ASP A 336 -19.43 -8.28 8.56
N ARG A 337 -20.24 -9.10 9.23
CA ARG A 337 -19.76 -10.31 9.91
C ARG A 337 -19.20 -11.32 8.92
N ASP A 338 -19.85 -11.53 7.78
CA ASP A 338 -19.48 -12.57 6.84
C ASP A 338 -18.24 -12.13 6.04
N HIS A 339 -18.11 -10.84 5.70
CA HIS A 339 -16.87 -10.25 5.17
C HIS A 339 -15.69 -10.52 6.10
N MET A 340 -15.80 -10.15 7.37
CA MET A 340 -14.69 -10.35 8.32
C MET A 340 -14.41 -11.83 8.59
N LYS A 341 -15.45 -12.67 8.59
CA LYS A 341 -15.29 -14.12 8.71
C LYS A 341 -14.41 -14.69 7.59
N TYR A 342 -14.76 -14.40 6.34
CA TYR A 342 -14.05 -14.97 5.20
C TYR A 342 -12.69 -14.32 4.98
N LEU A 343 -12.56 -13.01 5.22
CA LEU A 343 -11.28 -12.32 5.17
C LEU A 343 -10.31 -12.89 6.22
N GLY A 344 -10.76 -13.16 7.45
CA GLY A 344 -9.91 -13.73 8.49
C GLY A 344 -9.36 -15.11 8.13
N ILE A 345 -10.20 -15.96 7.53
CA ILE A 345 -9.77 -17.28 7.01
C ILE A 345 -8.71 -17.11 5.93
N ALA A 346 -8.92 -16.20 4.98
CA ALA A 346 -7.97 -15.93 3.92
C ALA A 346 -6.63 -15.40 4.46
N MET A 347 -6.65 -14.42 5.37
CA MET A 347 -5.45 -13.81 5.96
C MET A 347 -4.62 -14.82 6.76
N LEU A 348 -5.26 -15.71 7.51
CA LEU A 348 -4.57 -16.82 8.15
C LEU A 348 -3.97 -17.77 7.09
N ALA A 349 -4.74 -18.15 6.07
CA ALA A 349 -4.27 -19.04 5.00
C ALA A 349 -3.02 -18.48 4.28
N PHE A 350 -2.99 -17.19 3.94
CA PHE A 350 -1.81 -16.55 3.36
C PHE A 350 -0.59 -16.61 4.26
N SER A 351 -0.82 -16.37 5.54
CA SER A 351 0.24 -16.31 6.54
C SER A 351 0.80 -17.71 6.83
N LEU A 352 0.00 -18.77 6.66
CA LEU A 352 0.47 -20.17 6.71
C LEU A 352 1.22 -20.57 5.43
N GLN A 353 0.73 -20.17 4.26
CA GLN A 353 1.34 -20.52 2.97
C GLN A 353 2.66 -19.77 2.73
N GLY A 354 2.76 -18.54 3.23
CA GLY A 354 3.96 -17.71 3.13
C GLY A 354 4.20 -17.10 1.75
N GLY A 355 3.17 -17.02 0.91
CA GLY A 355 3.17 -16.48 -0.45
C GLY A 355 1.89 -16.88 -1.19
N LEU A 356 1.70 -16.34 -2.40
CA LEU A 356 0.61 -16.75 -3.31
C LEU A 356 1.03 -17.96 -4.15
N LEU A 357 0.05 -18.76 -4.62
CA LEU A 357 0.27 -19.89 -5.54
C LEU A 357 0.70 -19.45 -6.95
#